data_AF-A0A9C9DB24-F1
#
_entry.id   AF-A0A9C9DB24-F1
#
_cell.length_a   1.000
_cell.length_b   1.000
_cell.length_c   1.000
_cell.angle_alpha   90.00
_cell.angle_beta   90.00
_cell.angle_gamma   90.00
#
_symmetry.space_group_name_H-M   'P 1'
#
loop_
_entity.id
_entity.type
_entity.pdbx_description
1 polymer ?
#
loop_
_entity_poly.entity_id
_entity_poly.type
_entity_poly.pdbx_seq_one_letter_code
_entity_poly.pdbx_strand_id
1 'polypeptide(L)'
;MLMLVLAAVWVSSASAARISDIRNTKHNFSSFVTPDILGGGDQRTVRSTSEAEICIFCHTPHGANLSEGPLWNREIPSNSTYTIYSSGSIDSSIQQPNGVSKLCLSCHDGSIAIGSVRNRAGSGGFQGPTIGMQGTGTGGVMAPGEGSNTGYTRFLGKDLTNDHPISLTYNQALFNADGEMRDPTQDPIRVRGLNPRPQLQDIHLQPETPNNPTPDNGQVQCVSCHDPHIRDTTNENIKFLRLNRLQKAQPDGSNTFLPASDIICLACHTKAGWEGSAHA
;
A
#
# COMPACT_ATOMS: atom_id res chain seq x y z
N MET A 1 40.10 13.29 -44.11
CA MET A 1 39.99 12.88 -42.70
C MET A 1 38.52 12.99 -42.33
N LEU A 2 37.77 11.88 -42.45
CA LEU A 2 36.31 11.84 -42.28
C LEU A 2 36.03 11.42 -40.83
N MET A 3 35.52 12.34 -40.00
CA MET A 3 35.12 12.04 -38.62
C MET A 3 33.82 11.22 -38.64
N LEU A 4 33.88 9.97 -38.20
CA LEU A 4 32.71 9.18 -37.85
C LEU A 4 32.17 9.70 -36.51
N VAL A 5 30.98 10.30 -36.53
CA VAL A 5 30.23 10.62 -35.30
C VAL A 5 29.52 9.33 -34.87
N LEU A 6 30.02 8.67 -33.81
CA LEU A 6 29.28 7.62 -33.14
C LEU A 6 28.09 8.25 -32.41
N ALA A 7 26.88 8.06 -32.94
CA ALA A 7 25.66 8.33 -32.18
C ALA A 7 25.51 7.23 -31.12
N ALA A 8 25.83 7.56 -29.87
CA ALA A 8 25.49 6.72 -28.73
C ALA A 8 23.97 6.68 -28.59
N VAL A 9 23.35 5.60 -29.05
CA VAL A 9 21.94 5.32 -28.78
C VAL A 9 21.85 4.95 -27.31
N TRP A 10 21.41 5.90 -26.49
CA TRP A 10 21.02 5.65 -25.11
C TRP A 10 19.81 4.73 -25.12
N VAL A 11 20.03 3.43 -24.96
CA VAL A 11 18.97 2.50 -24.60
C VAL A 11 18.62 2.84 -23.16
N SER A 12 17.56 3.63 -22.96
CA SER A 12 16.94 3.74 -21.65
C SER A 12 16.52 2.34 -21.23
N SER A 13 17.12 1.85 -20.15
CA SER A 13 16.68 0.62 -19.50
C SER A 13 15.19 0.77 -19.22
N ALA A 14 14.36 0.09 -20.00
CA ALA A 14 12.95 -0.01 -19.71
C ALA A 14 12.83 -0.86 -18.44
N SER A 15 12.82 -0.22 -17.28
CA SER A 15 12.47 -0.87 -16.03
C SER A 15 11.11 -1.52 -16.21
N ALA A 16 11.03 -2.84 -16.04
CA ALA A 16 9.76 -3.55 -16.11
C ALA A 16 8.84 -2.98 -15.02
N ALA A 17 7.87 -2.16 -15.42
CA ALA A 17 6.90 -1.58 -14.50
C ALA A 17 6.12 -2.69 -13.79
N ARG A 18 5.78 -2.46 -12.50
CA ARG A 18 4.88 -3.35 -11.75
C ARG A 18 3.58 -3.55 -12.54
N ILE A 19 3.06 -4.78 -12.57
CA ILE A 19 1.88 -5.12 -13.35
C ILE A 19 0.64 -4.85 -12.50
N SER A 20 -0.15 -3.85 -12.90
CA SER A 20 -1.48 -3.62 -12.32
C SER A 20 -2.43 -4.71 -12.78
N ASP A 21 -2.75 -5.62 -11.87
CA ASP A 21 -3.58 -6.79 -12.09
C ASP A 21 -4.14 -7.30 -10.76
N ILE A 22 -5.15 -6.58 -10.24
CA ILE A 22 -5.88 -6.94 -9.01
C ILE A 22 -6.38 -8.39 -9.05
N ARG A 23 -6.63 -8.95 -10.24
CA ARG A 23 -7.15 -10.31 -10.40
C ARG A 23 -6.17 -11.35 -9.87
N ASN A 24 -4.87 -11.05 -9.86
CA ASN A 24 -3.81 -11.93 -9.43
C ASN A 24 -3.15 -11.46 -8.12
N THR A 25 -3.93 -10.85 -7.22
CA THR A 25 -3.49 -10.49 -5.86
C THR A 25 -4.32 -11.21 -4.80
N LYS A 26 -3.85 -11.19 -3.55
CA LYS A 26 -4.59 -11.70 -2.40
C LYS A 26 -5.87 -10.91 -2.07
N HIS A 27 -6.06 -9.73 -2.68
CA HIS A 27 -7.26 -8.90 -2.52
C HIS A 27 -8.39 -9.24 -3.50
N ASN A 28 -8.21 -10.23 -4.36
CA ASN A 28 -9.30 -10.70 -5.21
C ASN A 28 -10.18 -11.71 -4.46
N PHE A 29 -11.28 -11.21 -3.88
CA PHE A 29 -12.24 -12.04 -3.14
C PHE A 29 -13.38 -12.59 -3.98
N SER A 30 -13.36 -12.46 -5.32
CA SER A 30 -14.42 -13.00 -6.18
C SER A 30 -14.56 -14.52 -6.05
N SER A 31 -15.75 -15.02 -6.31
CA SER A 31 -16.12 -16.44 -6.28
C SER A 31 -15.47 -17.26 -7.40
N PHE A 32 -15.03 -16.60 -8.49
CA PHE A 32 -14.38 -17.23 -9.64
C PHE A 32 -13.04 -16.59 -10.01
N VAL A 33 -12.13 -17.38 -10.59
CA VAL A 33 -10.77 -16.97 -11.02
C VAL A 33 -10.66 -17.08 -12.54
N THR A 34 -10.30 -15.97 -13.22
CA THR A 34 -9.92 -16.02 -14.64
C THR A 34 -8.98 -14.86 -15.02
N PRO A 35 -7.75 -15.14 -15.52
CA PRO A 35 -7.02 -16.42 -15.53
C PRO A 35 -6.28 -16.66 -14.19
N ASP A 36 -6.03 -17.93 -13.86
CA ASP A 36 -5.11 -18.33 -12.78
C ASP A 36 -3.66 -18.22 -13.30
N ILE A 37 -3.04 -17.05 -13.14
CA ILE A 37 -1.69 -16.78 -13.66
C ILE A 37 -0.61 -17.23 -12.67
N LEU A 38 -0.95 -17.47 -11.40
CA LEU A 38 0.03 -17.85 -10.37
C LEU A 38 0.39 -19.33 -10.39
N GLY A 39 -0.29 -20.16 -11.21
CA GLY A 39 0.11 -21.51 -11.61
C GLY A 39 0.82 -22.32 -10.52
N GLY A 40 0.07 -23.13 -9.74
CA GLY A 40 0.68 -24.05 -8.77
C GLY A 40 0.07 -24.09 -7.37
N GLY A 41 -1.26 -23.96 -7.24
CA GLY A 41 -1.94 -24.32 -6.00
C GLY A 41 -2.09 -23.21 -4.96
N ASP A 42 -1.86 -21.94 -5.33
CA ASP A 42 -2.14 -20.80 -4.44
C ASP A 42 -3.67 -20.55 -4.39
N GLN A 43 -4.38 -21.42 -3.67
CA GLN A 43 -5.81 -21.30 -3.44
C GLN A 43 -6.06 -20.03 -2.63
N ARG A 44 -6.84 -19.08 -3.16
CA ARG A 44 -7.32 -17.95 -2.35
C ARG A 44 -8.13 -18.49 -1.19
N THR A 45 -7.51 -18.49 -0.01
CA THR A 45 -8.11 -19.00 1.22
C THR A 45 -9.39 -18.24 1.54
N VAL A 46 -9.35 -16.92 1.37
CA VAL A 46 -10.51 -16.04 1.55
C VAL A 46 -11.14 -15.73 0.21
N ARG A 47 -12.43 -16.06 0.05
CA ARG A 47 -13.20 -15.80 -1.18
C ARG A 47 -14.70 -15.75 -0.93
N SER A 48 -15.45 -15.10 -1.81
CA SER A 48 -16.91 -15.14 -1.77
C SER A 48 -17.45 -16.49 -2.19
N THR A 49 -18.61 -16.85 -1.64
CA THR A 49 -19.39 -18.01 -2.06
C THR A 49 -20.18 -17.79 -3.34
N SER A 50 -20.42 -16.53 -3.73
CA SER A 50 -21.31 -16.22 -4.87
C SER A 50 -20.95 -14.97 -5.66
N GLU A 51 -20.33 -13.96 -5.04
CA GLU A 51 -20.04 -12.68 -5.71
C GLU A 51 -18.87 -12.81 -6.68
N ALA A 52 -19.09 -12.48 -7.96
CA ALA A 52 -18.09 -12.61 -9.02
C ALA A 52 -17.35 -11.29 -9.32
N GLU A 53 -17.91 -10.15 -8.92
CA GLU A 53 -17.27 -8.85 -9.12
C GLU A 53 -16.06 -8.69 -8.19
N ILE A 54 -14.91 -8.31 -8.74
CA ILE A 54 -13.66 -8.21 -7.99
C ILE A 54 -13.60 -6.90 -7.19
N CYS A 55 -14.03 -5.80 -7.80
CA CYS A 55 -13.88 -4.48 -7.21
C CYS A 55 -14.88 -4.20 -6.09
N ILE A 56 -16.02 -4.89 -6.06
CA ILE A 56 -17.15 -4.62 -5.15
C ILE A 56 -16.78 -4.67 -3.67
N PHE A 57 -15.76 -5.45 -3.29
CA PHE A 57 -15.29 -5.54 -1.91
C PHE A 57 -14.61 -4.25 -1.42
N CYS A 58 -14.19 -3.39 -2.33
CA CYS A 58 -13.45 -2.15 -2.05
C CYS A 58 -14.15 -0.92 -2.61
N HIS A 59 -14.71 -1.00 -3.81
CA HIS A 59 -15.24 0.14 -4.56
C HIS A 59 -16.69 -0.05 -4.99
N THR A 60 -17.45 1.04 -5.00
CA THR A 60 -18.79 1.11 -5.59
C THR A 60 -18.97 2.43 -6.33
N PRO A 61 -19.49 2.43 -7.57
CA PRO A 61 -19.74 3.67 -8.31
C PRO A 61 -20.80 4.55 -7.64
N HIS A 62 -21.70 3.96 -6.84
CA HIS A 62 -22.80 4.67 -6.17
C HIS A 62 -22.93 4.22 -4.70
N GLY A 63 -23.38 5.11 -3.82
CA GLY A 63 -23.56 4.77 -2.39
C GLY A 63 -22.25 4.53 -1.65
N ALA A 64 -21.14 5.08 -2.15
CA ALA A 64 -19.83 5.00 -1.52
C ALA A 64 -19.78 5.76 -0.20
N ASN A 65 -18.91 5.31 0.71
CA ASN A 65 -18.49 6.08 1.86
C ASN A 65 -17.58 7.21 1.38
N LEU A 66 -17.93 8.45 1.74
CA LEU A 66 -17.22 9.66 1.31
C LEU A 66 -16.26 10.19 2.37
N SER A 67 -16.15 9.53 3.52
CA SER A 67 -15.37 10.02 4.66
C SER A 67 -13.86 10.05 4.40
N GLU A 68 -13.31 9.12 3.61
CA GLU A 68 -11.84 8.90 3.58
C GLU A 68 -11.24 8.63 2.19
N GLY A 69 -12.02 8.68 1.08
CA GLY A 69 -11.47 8.44 -0.26
C GLY A 69 -12.44 7.97 -1.34
N PRO A 70 -11.95 7.72 -2.57
CA PRO A 70 -12.81 7.60 -3.73
C PRO A 70 -13.56 6.27 -3.76
N LEU A 71 -14.88 6.41 -3.67
CA LEU A 71 -15.83 5.35 -3.98
C LEU A 71 -15.77 4.13 -3.05
N TRP A 72 -15.34 4.29 -1.79
CA TRP A 72 -15.16 3.16 -0.87
C TRP A 72 -16.47 2.46 -0.53
N ASN A 73 -16.53 1.14 -0.75
CA ASN A 73 -17.74 0.35 -0.58
C ASN A 73 -17.86 -0.31 0.80
N ARG A 74 -17.26 0.25 1.85
CA ARG A 74 -17.41 -0.25 3.22
C ARG A 74 -17.73 0.88 4.17
N GLU A 75 -18.49 0.56 5.22
CA GLU A 75 -18.67 1.48 6.32
C GLU A 75 -17.34 1.62 7.07
N ILE A 76 -17.02 2.82 7.53
CA ILE A 76 -15.82 3.08 8.32
C ILE A 76 -16.31 3.65 9.64
N PRO A 77 -16.18 2.92 10.76
CA PRO A 77 -16.69 3.40 12.04
C PRO A 77 -15.95 4.69 12.42
N SER A 78 -16.72 5.76 12.62
CA SER A 78 -16.20 7.12 12.88
C SER A 78 -15.37 7.20 14.16
N ASN A 79 -15.63 6.32 15.13
CA ASN A 79 -14.99 6.30 16.46
C ASN A 79 -13.97 5.15 16.61
N SER A 80 -13.36 4.69 15.52
CA SER A 80 -12.30 3.68 15.61
C SER A 80 -11.04 4.34 16.19
N THR A 81 -10.70 3.99 17.42
CA THR A 81 -9.44 4.38 18.07
C THR A 81 -8.41 3.27 17.98
N TYR A 82 -7.15 3.65 17.82
CA TYR A 82 -5.99 2.77 17.70
C TYR A 82 -4.93 3.15 18.73
N THR A 83 -4.24 2.13 19.27
CA THR A 83 -2.98 2.35 19.98
C THR A 83 -1.91 2.57 18.92
N ILE A 84 -1.42 3.79 18.79
CA ILE A 84 -0.46 4.16 17.75
C ILE A 84 0.98 3.97 18.25
N TYR A 85 1.88 3.70 17.30
CA TYR A 85 3.32 3.72 17.56
C TYR A 85 3.77 5.04 18.20
N SER A 86 4.67 4.93 19.16
CA SER A 86 5.34 6.07 19.80
C SER A 86 6.75 5.65 20.21
N SER A 87 7.74 6.50 19.95
CA SER A 87 9.14 6.29 20.33
C SER A 87 9.78 7.61 20.68
N GLY A 88 10.78 7.62 21.56
CA GLY A 88 11.60 8.81 21.82
C GLY A 88 12.49 9.22 20.62
N SER A 89 12.60 8.35 19.61
CA SER A 89 13.37 8.59 18.39
C SER A 89 12.51 9.01 17.19
N ILE A 90 11.22 9.32 17.38
CA ILE A 90 10.35 9.78 16.30
C ILE A 90 10.29 11.31 16.30
N ASP A 91 10.67 11.92 15.18
CA ASP A 91 10.62 13.38 15.02
C ASP A 91 9.30 13.86 14.37
N SER A 92 8.55 12.95 13.76
CA SER A 92 7.25 13.24 13.14
C SER A 92 6.09 13.16 14.13
N SER A 93 5.01 13.88 13.81
CA SER A 93 3.72 13.74 14.47
C SER A 93 2.95 12.56 13.86
N ILE A 94 2.65 11.55 14.68
CA ILE A 94 1.80 10.41 14.31
C ILE A 94 0.37 10.71 14.72
N GLN A 95 -0.55 10.72 13.76
CA GLN A 95 -1.97 10.92 14.00
C GLN A 95 -2.69 9.58 14.18
N GLN A 96 -3.92 9.60 14.69
CA GLN A 96 -4.82 8.45 14.55
C GLN A 96 -4.98 8.09 13.07
N PRO A 97 -5.13 6.79 12.71
CA PRO A 97 -5.29 6.39 11.33
C PRO A 97 -6.40 7.16 10.61
N ASN A 98 -6.05 7.76 9.50
CA ASN A 98 -6.88 8.61 8.66
C ASN A 98 -6.75 8.22 7.18
N GLY A 99 -7.56 8.84 6.33
CA GLY A 99 -7.47 8.74 4.87
C GLY A 99 -7.44 7.29 4.40
N VAL A 100 -6.52 7.01 3.47
CA VAL A 100 -6.43 5.71 2.81
C VAL A 100 -6.08 4.58 3.78
N SER A 101 -5.27 4.83 4.81
CA SER A 101 -4.92 3.78 5.77
C SER A 101 -6.14 3.29 6.55
N LYS A 102 -7.09 4.19 6.85
CA LYS A 102 -8.35 3.83 7.49
C LYS A 102 -9.24 2.94 6.60
N LEU A 103 -9.12 3.08 5.26
CA LEU A 103 -9.77 2.16 4.30
C LEU A 103 -9.21 0.74 4.45
N CYS A 104 -7.88 0.61 4.48
CA CYS A 104 -7.20 -0.68 4.68
C CYS A 104 -7.60 -1.31 6.02
N LEU A 105 -7.54 -0.51 7.09
CA LEU A 105 -7.88 -0.97 8.44
C LEU A 105 -9.35 -1.39 8.57
N SER A 106 -10.27 -0.88 7.74
CA SER A 106 -11.65 -1.38 7.72
C SER A 106 -11.77 -2.89 7.39
N CYS A 107 -10.72 -3.51 6.85
CA CYS A 107 -10.59 -4.97 6.71
C CYS A 107 -9.59 -5.56 7.71
N HIS A 108 -8.45 -4.90 7.89
CA HIS A 108 -7.28 -5.44 8.58
C HIS A 108 -7.32 -5.28 10.11
N ASP A 109 -8.16 -4.40 10.65
CA ASP A 109 -8.32 -4.20 12.10
C ASP A 109 -9.20 -5.29 12.77
N GLY A 110 -9.82 -6.16 11.96
CA GLY A 110 -10.64 -7.26 12.44
C GLY A 110 -12.01 -6.87 12.97
N SER A 111 -12.46 -5.62 12.80
CA SER A 111 -13.72 -5.13 13.36
C SER A 111 -14.92 -5.33 12.45
N ILE A 112 -14.70 -5.45 11.13
CA ILE A 112 -15.77 -5.54 10.12
C ILE A 112 -15.57 -6.80 9.28
N ALA A 113 -16.66 -7.53 9.04
CA ALA A 113 -16.63 -8.69 8.16
C ALA A 113 -16.15 -8.31 6.73
N ILE A 114 -15.36 -9.17 6.10
CA ILE A 114 -14.80 -8.92 4.76
C ILE A 114 -15.92 -8.77 3.72
N GLY A 115 -16.99 -9.57 3.83
CA GLY A 115 -18.17 -9.47 2.96
C GLY A 115 -19.12 -8.31 3.26
N SER A 116 -18.86 -7.51 4.31
CA SER A 116 -19.72 -6.39 4.68
C SER A 116 -19.42 -5.17 3.81
N VAL A 117 -20.17 -5.03 2.72
CA VAL A 117 -20.07 -3.93 1.77
C VAL A 117 -21.31 -3.02 1.87
N ARG A 118 -21.18 -1.74 1.51
CA ARG A 118 -22.28 -0.78 1.53
C ARG A 118 -23.26 -0.97 0.39
N ASN A 119 -22.79 -1.39 -0.77
CA ASN A 119 -23.59 -1.52 -1.96
C ASN A 119 -23.21 -2.79 -2.72
N ARG A 120 -24.16 -3.72 -2.83
CA ARG A 120 -24.02 -4.93 -3.64
C ARG A 120 -24.36 -4.65 -5.10
N ALA A 121 -23.99 -5.59 -5.97
CA ALA A 121 -24.38 -5.55 -7.37
C ALA A 121 -25.91 -5.64 -7.51
N GLY A 122 -26.44 -5.00 -8.55
CA GLY A 122 -27.87 -4.98 -8.85
C GLY A 122 -28.68 -3.91 -8.12
N SER A 123 -29.92 -3.69 -8.60
CA SER A 123 -30.85 -2.73 -7.98
C SER A 123 -31.27 -3.21 -6.59
N GLY A 124 -31.28 -2.29 -5.62
CA GLY A 124 -31.62 -2.61 -4.23
C GLY A 124 -30.46 -3.22 -3.42
N GLY A 125 -29.23 -3.25 -3.95
CA GLY A 125 -28.05 -3.74 -3.26
C GLY A 125 -27.50 -2.82 -2.16
N PHE A 126 -27.98 -1.59 -2.06
CA PHE A 126 -27.54 -0.63 -1.05
C PHE A 126 -27.99 -1.06 0.35
N GLN A 127 -27.04 -1.11 1.28
CA GLN A 127 -27.17 -1.62 2.64
C GLN A 127 -27.79 -3.03 2.68
N GLY A 128 -27.52 -3.83 1.65
CA GLY A 128 -27.94 -5.22 1.58
C GLY A 128 -27.23 -6.12 2.61
N PRO A 129 -27.64 -7.39 2.72
CA PRO A 129 -27.02 -8.34 3.63
C PRO A 129 -25.55 -8.58 3.27
N THR A 130 -24.74 -8.96 4.25
CA THR A 130 -23.33 -9.32 4.07
C THR A 130 -23.15 -10.37 2.97
N ILE A 131 -22.14 -10.18 2.11
CA ILE A 131 -21.75 -11.18 1.11
C ILE A 131 -21.20 -12.41 1.83
N GLY A 132 -21.67 -13.60 1.46
CA GLY A 132 -21.16 -14.84 2.02
C GLY A 132 -19.69 -15.05 1.66
N MET A 133 -18.85 -15.33 2.67
CA MET A 133 -17.41 -15.53 2.52
C MET A 133 -17.01 -16.90 3.06
N GLN A 134 -15.95 -17.48 2.48
CA GLN A 134 -15.25 -18.66 2.95
C GLN A 134 -13.83 -18.27 3.42
N GLY A 135 -13.28 -19.06 4.35
CA GLY A 135 -11.89 -18.93 4.83
C GLY A 135 -11.58 -17.67 5.64
N THR A 136 -12.60 -16.96 6.10
CA THR A 136 -12.49 -15.81 7.02
C THR A 136 -12.33 -16.26 8.47
N GLY A 137 -11.95 -15.33 9.35
CA GLY A 137 -12.02 -15.53 10.79
C GLY A 137 -13.46 -15.55 11.31
N THR A 138 -13.62 -15.79 12.61
CA THR A 138 -14.91 -15.77 13.33
C THR A 138 -15.66 -14.47 13.06
N GLY A 139 -16.95 -14.56 12.70
CA GLY A 139 -17.76 -13.38 12.35
C GLY A 139 -17.50 -12.81 10.95
N GLY A 140 -16.73 -13.51 10.11
CA GLY A 140 -16.47 -13.07 8.73
C GLY A 140 -15.31 -12.09 8.59
N VAL A 141 -14.60 -11.78 9.66
CA VAL A 141 -13.50 -10.79 9.70
C VAL A 141 -12.18 -11.37 9.20
N MET A 142 -11.13 -10.56 9.13
CA MET A 142 -9.78 -11.03 8.79
C MET A 142 -9.34 -12.17 9.72
N ALA A 143 -8.85 -13.26 9.14
CA ALA A 143 -8.31 -14.36 9.94
C ALA A 143 -6.88 -14.05 10.38
N PRO A 144 -6.47 -14.41 11.62
CA PRO A 144 -5.09 -14.23 12.07
C PRO A 144 -4.08 -15.11 11.29
N GLY A 145 -4.55 -16.11 10.55
CA GLY A 145 -3.70 -17.02 9.78
C GLY A 145 -2.82 -17.86 10.68
N GLU A 146 -1.50 -17.79 10.47
CA GLU A 146 -0.50 -18.51 11.26
C GLU A 146 -0.39 -18.02 12.72
N GLY A 147 -1.07 -16.91 13.05
CA GLY A 147 -1.18 -16.36 14.39
C GLY A 147 -0.73 -14.90 14.43
N SER A 148 -1.35 -14.11 15.31
CA SER A 148 -1.15 -12.65 15.37
C SER A 148 0.29 -12.22 15.70
N ASN A 149 1.09 -13.10 16.33
CA ASN A 149 2.45 -12.78 16.78
C ASN A 149 3.55 -13.36 15.86
N THR A 150 3.18 -13.94 14.71
CA THR A 150 4.14 -14.62 13.84
C THR A 150 4.93 -13.68 12.92
N GLY A 151 4.50 -12.42 12.79
CA GLY A 151 4.99 -11.50 11.74
C GLY A 151 4.48 -11.82 10.33
N TYR A 152 3.70 -12.89 10.18
CA TYR A 152 3.05 -13.29 8.91
C TYR A 152 1.54 -13.07 8.93
N THR A 153 1.01 -12.49 10.01
CA THR A 153 -0.39 -12.07 10.09
C THR A 153 -0.67 -10.87 9.18
N ARG A 154 -1.93 -10.81 8.74
CA ARG A 154 -2.54 -9.67 8.04
C ARG A 154 -3.74 -9.16 8.84
N PHE A 155 -3.99 -9.74 10.01
CA PHE A 155 -4.82 -9.18 11.05
C PHE A 155 -3.91 -8.27 11.88
N LEU A 156 -4.06 -6.96 11.71
CA LEU A 156 -3.31 -5.95 12.45
C LEU A 156 -3.99 -5.65 13.79
N GLY A 157 -5.33 -5.65 13.79
CA GLY A 157 -6.08 -5.24 14.97
C GLY A 157 -6.03 -3.72 15.16
N LYS A 158 -6.25 -3.30 16.40
CA LYS A 158 -6.25 -1.88 16.79
C LYS A 158 -4.98 -1.43 17.53
N ASP A 159 -4.10 -2.37 17.83
CA ASP A 159 -2.80 -2.09 18.40
C ASP A 159 -1.77 -2.05 17.27
N LEU A 160 -1.31 -0.85 16.93
CA LEU A 160 -0.35 -0.57 15.87
C LEU A 160 1.03 -0.21 16.45
N THR A 161 1.29 -0.52 17.71
CA THR A 161 2.56 -0.16 18.39
C THR A 161 3.77 -0.91 17.86
N ASN A 162 3.56 -2.00 17.11
CA ASN A 162 4.59 -2.80 16.47
C ASN A 162 4.60 -2.68 14.93
N ASP A 163 3.75 -1.82 14.37
CA ASP A 163 3.67 -1.57 12.93
C ASP A 163 4.49 -0.34 12.54
N HIS A 164 4.91 -0.27 11.26
CA HIS A 164 5.46 0.97 10.73
C HIS A 164 4.41 2.07 10.84
N PRO A 165 4.73 3.25 11.39
CA PRO A 165 3.74 4.29 11.58
C PRO A 165 3.09 4.70 10.24
N ILE A 166 1.80 4.99 10.31
CA ILE A 166 0.95 5.48 9.22
C ILE A 166 0.22 6.73 9.71
N SER A 167 -0.31 7.52 8.79
CA SER A 167 -0.91 8.82 9.13
C SER A 167 0.08 9.75 9.87
N LEU A 168 1.37 9.62 9.53
CA LEU A 168 2.44 10.49 10.01
C LEU A 168 2.76 11.53 8.93
N THR A 169 3.09 12.74 9.36
CA THR A 169 3.49 13.82 8.45
C THR A 169 4.90 13.60 7.94
N TYR A 170 5.09 13.63 6.61
CA TYR A 170 6.39 13.55 5.96
C TYR A 170 6.50 14.75 5.00
N ASN A 171 7.25 15.76 5.40
CA ASN A 171 7.33 17.06 4.72
C ASN A 171 8.72 17.69 4.77
N GLN A 172 8.88 18.85 4.12
CA GLN A 172 10.17 19.55 4.06
C GLN A 172 10.69 19.97 5.44
N ALA A 173 9.79 20.37 6.34
CA ALA A 173 10.16 20.75 7.70
C ALA A 173 10.80 19.58 8.47
N LEU A 174 10.24 18.38 8.34
CA LEU A 174 10.81 17.16 8.92
C LEU A 174 12.16 16.82 8.28
N PHE A 175 12.27 16.90 6.95
CA PHE A 175 13.55 16.69 6.25
C PHE A 175 14.64 17.68 6.68
N ASN A 176 14.29 18.95 6.89
CA ASN A 176 15.25 19.95 7.36
C ASN A 176 15.66 19.73 8.82
N ALA A 177 14.82 19.07 9.62
CA ALA A 177 15.10 18.75 11.02
C ALA A 177 15.89 17.44 11.17
N ASP A 178 15.63 16.45 10.31
CA ASP A 178 16.25 15.12 10.31
C ASP A 178 17.02 14.87 9.00
N GLY A 179 18.34 14.94 9.08
CA GLY A 179 19.24 14.69 7.95
C GLY A 179 19.34 13.23 7.51
N GLU A 180 18.71 12.29 8.24
CA GLU A 180 18.60 10.88 7.85
C GLU A 180 17.37 10.60 6.98
N MET A 181 16.60 11.62 6.60
CA MET A 181 15.48 11.50 5.67
C MET A 181 15.83 11.96 4.24
N ARG A 182 15.07 11.48 3.26
CA ARG A 182 15.07 12.00 1.89
C ARG A 182 14.10 13.16 1.73
N ASP A 183 14.46 14.09 0.86
CA ASP A 183 13.63 15.24 0.50
C ASP A 183 12.31 14.76 -0.16
N PRO A 184 11.13 15.07 0.41
CA PRO A 184 9.83 14.66 -0.13
C PRO A 184 9.42 15.35 -1.44
N THR A 185 10.22 16.30 -1.90
CA THR A 185 10.06 17.02 -3.17
C THR A 185 10.96 16.48 -4.27
N GLN A 186 11.77 15.45 -3.99
CA GLN A 186 12.76 14.84 -4.88
C GLN A 186 12.62 13.31 -4.98
N ASP A 187 13.07 12.73 -6.11
CA ASP A 187 12.81 11.30 -6.37
C ASP A 187 13.56 10.46 -5.33
N PRO A 188 12.94 9.40 -4.80
CA PRO A 188 11.74 8.70 -5.28
C PRO A 188 10.40 9.09 -4.61
N ILE A 189 10.40 10.09 -3.72
CA ILE A 189 9.24 10.44 -2.90
C ILE A 189 8.53 11.65 -3.50
N ARG A 190 7.20 11.58 -3.67
CA ARG A 190 6.38 12.77 -3.90
C ARG A 190 5.03 12.70 -3.21
N VAL A 191 4.50 13.87 -2.91
CA VAL A 191 3.08 14.04 -2.59
C VAL A 191 2.25 13.88 -3.86
N ARG A 192 1.25 13.00 -3.78
CA ARG A 192 0.29 12.75 -4.87
C ARG A 192 -0.55 14.00 -5.12
N GLY A 193 -0.80 14.30 -6.40
CA GLY A 193 -1.67 15.39 -6.83
C GLY A 193 -0.96 16.70 -7.13
N LEU A 194 0.36 16.77 -6.91
CA LEU A 194 1.18 17.89 -7.37
C LEU A 194 1.32 17.91 -8.89
N ASN A 195 1.45 19.12 -9.44
CA ASN A 195 1.69 19.37 -10.86
C ASN A 195 3.11 19.94 -11.09
N PRO A 196 3.83 19.52 -12.15
CA PRO A 196 3.46 18.46 -13.09
C PRO A 196 3.37 17.09 -12.40
N ARG A 197 2.47 16.22 -12.88
CA ARG A 197 2.33 14.87 -12.32
C ARG A 197 3.71 14.19 -12.34
N PRO A 198 4.26 13.78 -11.18
CA PRO A 198 5.58 13.18 -11.14
C PRO A 198 5.63 11.94 -12.04
N GLN A 199 6.62 11.87 -12.93
CA GLN A 199 6.77 10.77 -13.87
C GLN A 199 7.46 9.61 -13.15
N LEU A 200 6.70 8.54 -12.90
CA LEU A 200 7.08 7.37 -12.09
C LEU A 200 7.16 7.73 -10.60
N GLN A 201 6.20 7.23 -9.82
CA GLN A 201 6.15 7.42 -8.38
C GLN A 201 6.34 6.07 -7.73
N ASP A 202 7.60 5.77 -7.44
CA ASP A 202 8.01 4.58 -6.73
C ASP A 202 7.40 4.56 -5.31
N ILE A 203 7.38 5.73 -4.64
CA ILE A 203 6.69 5.98 -3.37
C ILE A 203 5.72 7.17 -3.47
N HIS A 204 4.55 7.01 -2.87
CA HIS A 204 3.49 8.03 -2.86
C HIS A 204 3.14 8.51 -1.45
N LEU A 205 3.40 9.76 -1.13
CA LEU A 205 2.78 10.39 0.04
C LEU A 205 1.36 10.82 -0.32
N GLN A 206 0.40 10.57 0.58
CA GLN A 206 -0.94 11.10 0.41
C GLN A 206 -1.00 12.48 1.05
N PRO A 207 -1.57 13.49 0.37
CA PRO A 207 -1.81 14.78 1.01
C PRO A 207 -2.82 14.62 2.16
N GLU A 208 -2.52 15.18 3.33
CA GLU A 208 -3.45 15.28 4.47
C GLU A 208 -4.75 15.97 4.06
N THR A 209 -4.66 16.92 3.11
CA THR A 209 -5.79 17.60 2.49
C THR A 209 -5.90 17.19 1.01
N PRO A 210 -6.68 16.14 0.66
CA PRO A 210 -6.73 15.57 -0.69
C PRO A 210 -7.01 16.56 -1.83
N ASN A 211 -7.83 17.58 -1.56
CA ASN A 211 -8.23 18.57 -2.56
C ASN A 211 -7.26 19.75 -2.68
N ASN A 212 -6.21 19.81 -1.85
CA ASN A 212 -5.21 20.86 -1.86
C ASN A 212 -3.82 20.27 -1.57
N PRO A 213 -3.28 19.43 -2.47
CA PRO A 213 -1.95 18.83 -2.27
C PRO A 213 -0.87 19.91 -2.29
N THR A 214 0.03 19.86 -1.32
CA THR A 214 1.24 20.70 -1.26
C THR A 214 2.45 19.83 -0.95
N PRO A 215 3.68 20.30 -1.22
CA PRO A 215 4.89 19.62 -0.76
C PRO A 215 4.93 19.40 0.76
N ASP A 216 4.24 20.25 1.52
CA ASP A 216 4.33 20.28 2.99
C ASP A 216 3.24 19.50 3.73
N ASN A 217 2.23 19.00 3.02
CA ASN A 217 1.12 18.25 3.61
C ASN A 217 1.15 16.75 3.29
N GLY A 218 2.31 16.22 2.88
CA GLY A 218 2.50 14.80 2.65
C GLY A 218 2.35 13.96 3.91
N GLN A 219 1.67 12.82 3.79
CA GLN A 219 1.58 11.80 4.84
C GLN A 219 2.00 10.43 4.32
N VAL A 220 2.71 9.69 5.17
CA VAL A 220 2.92 8.25 4.94
C VAL A 220 1.60 7.55 5.24
N GLN A 221 1.12 6.79 4.28
CA GLN A 221 -0.09 5.97 4.38
C GLN A 221 0.25 4.54 3.97
N CYS A 222 -0.64 3.56 4.23
CA CYS A 222 -0.43 2.19 3.76
C CYS A 222 -0.08 2.14 2.26
N VAL A 223 -0.75 2.98 1.45
CA VAL A 223 -0.53 3.04 0.00
C VAL A 223 0.76 3.71 -0.45
N SER A 224 1.54 4.28 0.48
CA SER A 224 2.89 4.75 0.19
C SER A 224 3.79 3.59 -0.19
N CYS A 225 3.60 2.43 0.44
CA CYS A 225 4.40 1.22 0.21
C CYS A 225 3.60 0.11 -0.47
N HIS A 226 2.30 0.01 -0.21
CA HIS A 226 1.44 -1.03 -0.78
C HIS A 226 0.61 -0.52 -1.95
N ASP A 227 0.35 -1.38 -2.92
CA ASP A 227 -0.68 -1.15 -3.92
C ASP A 227 -1.53 -2.41 -4.06
N PRO A 228 -2.79 -2.44 -3.61
CA PRO A 228 -3.59 -3.65 -3.71
C PRO A 228 -3.82 -4.07 -5.17
N HIS A 229 -3.61 -3.16 -6.13
CA HIS A 229 -3.80 -3.44 -7.55
C HIS A 229 -2.58 -4.06 -8.24
N ILE A 230 -1.40 -4.08 -7.63
CA ILE A 230 -0.22 -4.69 -8.26
C ILE A 230 -0.10 -6.15 -7.84
N ARG A 231 0.23 -7.01 -8.81
CA ARG A 231 0.48 -8.43 -8.55
C ARG A 231 1.95 -8.73 -8.31
N ASP A 232 2.17 -9.84 -7.62
CA ASP A 232 3.49 -10.41 -7.42
C ASP A 232 3.95 -11.08 -8.73
N THR A 233 5.25 -11.03 -9.01
CA THR A 233 5.86 -11.77 -10.11
C THR A 233 6.63 -12.96 -9.56
N THR A 234 6.79 -14.02 -10.35
CA THR A 234 7.25 -15.36 -9.91
C THR A 234 8.62 -15.40 -9.23
N ASN A 235 9.38 -14.30 -9.22
CA ASN A 235 10.72 -14.21 -8.63
C ASN A 235 10.81 -13.22 -7.46
N GLU A 236 9.70 -12.58 -7.07
CA GLU A 236 9.71 -11.54 -6.05
C GLU A 236 8.60 -11.80 -5.03
N ASN A 237 8.98 -12.14 -3.79
CA ASN A 237 8.08 -12.13 -2.63
C ASN A 237 7.77 -10.67 -2.22
N ILE A 238 7.29 -9.88 -3.18
CA ILE A 238 6.75 -8.55 -2.92
C ILE A 238 5.37 -8.79 -2.33
N LYS A 239 5.14 -8.49 -1.06
CA LYS A 239 3.78 -8.56 -0.49
C LYS A 239 2.98 -7.37 -1.03
N PHE A 240 2.62 -7.35 -2.33
CA PHE A 240 1.93 -6.22 -3.00
C PHE A 240 2.61 -4.86 -2.72
N LEU A 241 3.93 -4.90 -2.53
CA LEU A 241 4.77 -3.74 -2.29
C LEU A 241 5.13 -3.07 -3.62
N ARG A 242 5.12 -1.75 -3.65
CA ARG A 242 5.53 -0.95 -4.81
C ARG A 242 6.99 -1.26 -5.19
N LEU A 243 7.83 -1.48 -4.18
CA LEU A 243 9.27 -1.66 -4.27
C LEU A 243 9.76 -2.94 -3.58
N ASN A 244 11.08 -3.15 -3.56
CA ASN A 244 11.67 -4.38 -3.05
C ASN A 244 11.52 -4.49 -1.54
N ARG A 245 11.08 -5.68 -1.08
CA ARG A 245 11.04 -6.02 0.34
C ARG A 245 12.43 -6.09 0.96
N LEU A 246 13.39 -6.66 0.23
CA LEU A 246 14.77 -6.87 0.66
C LEU A 246 15.72 -6.22 -0.34
N GLN A 247 16.92 -5.90 0.11
CA GLN A 247 18.00 -5.43 -0.76
C GLN A 247 18.36 -6.54 -1.77
N LYS A 248 18.37 -6.22 -3.06
CA LYS A 248 18.66 -7.19 -4.15
C LYS A 248 20.09 -7.13 -4.67
N ALA A 249 20.79 -6.02 -4.46
CA ALA A 249 22.19 -5.87 -4.86
C ALA A 249 22.98 -5.13 -3.78
N GLN A 250 24.30 -5.27 -3.78
CA GLN A 250 25.13 -4.44 -2.91
C GLN A 250 24.89 -2.96 -3.22
N PRO A 251 24.70 -2.09 -2.21
CA PRO A 251 24.59 -0.66 -2.44
C PRO A 251 25.82 -0.15 -3.20
N ASP A 252 25.59 0.76 -4.14
CA ASP A 252 26.67 1.35 -4.95
C ASP A 252 27.49 2.41 -4.19
N GLY A 253 27.17 2.63 -2.91
CA GLY A 253 27.77 3.64 -2.05
C GLY A 253 27.29 5.06 -2.35
N SER A 254 26.39 5.24 -3.32
CA SER A 254 25.72 6.51 -3.57
C SER A 254 24.56 6.72 -2.58
N ASN A 255 24.16 7.98 -2.41
CA ASN A 255 22.92 8.29 -1.70
C ASN A 255 21.71 8.29 -2.66
N THR A 256 21.82 7.75 -3.86
CA THR A 256 20.72 7.68 -4.83
C THR A 256 19.91 6.42 -4.59
N PHE A 257 18.59 6.55 -4.48
CA PHE A 257 17.72 5.37 -4.39
C PHE A 257 17.61 4.71 -5.75
N LEU A 258 17.83 3.40 -5.80
CA LEU A 258 17.76 2.57 -6.99
C LEU A 258 16.55 1.61 -6.90
N PRO A 259 15.39 1.93 -7.49
CA PRO A 259 14.16 1.14 -7.37
C PRO A 259 14.30 -0.35 -7.75
N ALA A 260 15.22 -0.65 -8.66
CA ALA A 260 15.47 -2.00 -9.14
C ALA A 260 16.21 -2.89 -8.13
N SER A 261 17.01 -2.30 -7.24
CA SER A 261 17.89 -3.04 -6.32
C SER A 261 17.62 -2.75 -4.85
N ASP A 262 17.19 -1.53 -4.53
CA ASP A 262 17.18 -1.06 -3.16
C ASP A 262 15.94 -1.50 -2.42
N ILE A 263 16.13 -1.81 -1.14
CA ILE A 263 15.05 -2.07 -0.20
C ILE A 263 14.18 -0.82 -0.03
N ILE A 264 12.86 -1.01 0.06
CA ILE A 264 11.86 0.05 0.13
C ILE A 264 12.13 1.09 1.23
N CYS A 265 12.73 0.70 2.35
CA CYS A 265 13.06 1.60 3.46
C CYS A 265 14.01 2.73 3.03
N LEU A 266 14.94 2.41 2.11
CA LEU A 266 15.89 3.37 1.55
C LEU A 266 15.22 4.36 0.61
N ALA A 267 13.95 4.19 0.26
CA ALA A 267 13.20 5.19 -0.49
C ALA A 267 12.83 6.39 0.38
N CYS A 268 12.87 6.27 1.71
CA CYS A 268 12.60 7.37 2.66
C CYS A 268 13.80 7.72 3.54
N HIS A 269 14.62 6.73 3.91
CA HIS A 269 15.70 6.90 4.85
C HIS A 269 17.08 6.84 4.18
N THR A 270 17.97 7.75 4.54
CA THR A 270 19.37 7.86 4.06
C THR A 270 20.37 7.36 5.11
N LYS A 271 19.93 6.47 6.01
CA LYS A 271 20.69 6.01 7.17
C LYS A 271 21.66 4.88 6.83
N ALA A 272 22.92 5.04 7.20
CA ALA A 272 23.94 4.01 7.00
C ALA A 272 23.57 2.70 7.72
N GLY A 273 23.78 1.56 7.04
CA GLY A 273 23.53 0.23 7.58
C GLY A 273 22.08 -0.26 7.44
N TRP A 274 21.17 0.55 6.88
CA TRP A 274 19.78 0.13 6.65
C TRP A 274 19.65 -0.89 5.52
N GLU A 275 20.57 -0.88 4.56
CA GLU A 275 20.70 -1.87 3.48
C GLU A 275 20.80 -3.32 3.97
N GLY A 276 21.28 -3.54 5.20
CA GLY A 276 21.45 -4.84 5.84
C GLY A 276 20.65 -5.01 7.13
N SER A 277 19.73 -4.08 7.41
CA SER A 277 18.94 -4.08 8.64
C SER A 277 17.97 -5.26 8.68
N ALA A 278 17.78 -5.83 9.87
CA ALA A 278 16.76 -6.85 10.15
C ALA A 278 15.32 -6.29 10.10
N HIS A 279 15.13 -4.98 9.90
CA HIS A 279 13.82 -4.37 9.67
C HIS A 279 13.27 -4.63 8.23
N ALA A 280 13.89 -5.56 7.50
CA ALA A 280 13.60 -6.00 6.13
C ALA A 280 12.82 -7.34 6.09
#